data_AF-A0A924YHX2-F1
#
_entry.id   AF-A0A924YHX2-F1
#
_cell.length_a   1.000
_cell.length_b   1.000
_cell.length_c   1.000
_cell.angle_alpha   90.00
_cell.angle_beta   90.00
_cell.angle_gamma   90.00
#
_symmetry.space_group_name_H-M   'P 1'
#
loop_
_entity.id
_entity.type
_entity.pdbx_description
1 polymer ?
#
loop_
_entity_poly.entity_id
_entity_poly.type
_entity_poly.pdbx_seq_one_letter_code
_entity_poly.pdbx_strand_id
1 'polypeptide(L)'
;MAEADNASGEQTITSLPNVVPTVHRQTQTNSAQGSNQRTKAPRQNNHVQPSEPLEITEADAEAVQRALGMELEVPYVFSWEPTLLWGQNSAMQKASRRKRFKKGVPIITGTGFELQGEDDSANPKLSNIEFVTKAFNDNLAGFDELVTAMAEIDQITTAMGANAVANQFLDVSTLPGTKVKPTAFLEGADKPIKAKVQSTFGLDLGAVATFMEQIFATARGQNARLDAGHSELTGFDETLIPQNPGFILRTVGGAPAQADAAVTALQLDDNATPNITPQLKSLLALVIAYLKIGAGNNGAPVVRSYAKTIAPVMARTDFSAMFNMLSAPETGFYSANNASNWKKLVKKVPGLNDLTLPVYASGIQITQPVSKVDHSMDSLNRVLWLSGMAQGVDYLTQYEFPDKKQRKEIEGLGGYKSKKDTLAASGGGQGAIFELRAMMKAVDPNVTIPAAERGLYPAAEWADLAKRIFMYTYHLNHGDADTYGENATRNDIV
;
A
#
# COMPACT_ATOMS: atom_id res chain seq x y z
N MET A 1 -65.65 25.63 -4.69
CA MET A 1 -64.84 26.50 -5.56
C MET A 1 -63.71 25.65 -6.10
N ALA A 2 -63.88 25.22 -7.37
CA ALA A 2 -62.97 24.66 -8.39
C ALA A 2 -61.87 23.67 -7.90
N GLU A 3 -61.79 22.37 -8.25
CA GLU A 3 -62.10 21.54 -9.45
C GLU A 3 -61.30 21.89 -10.72
N ALA A 4 -60.35 21.01 -11.10
CA ALA A 4 -60.06 20.46 -12.44
C ALA A 4 -58.73 19.65 -12.38
N ASP A 5 -58.61 18.34 -12.61
CA ASP A 5 -58.89 17.42 -13.74
C ASP A 5 -57.81 17.32 -14.86
N ASN A 6 -57.39 16.06 -15.08
CA ASN A 6 -56.90 15.37 -16.29
C ASN A 6 -55.61 15.82 -17.03
N ALA A 7 -54.68 14.88 -17.25
CA ALA A 7 -54.72 13.97 -18.42
C ALA A 7 -53.45 13.11 -18.57
N SER A 8 -53.69 11.84 -18.89
CA SER A 8 -52.79 10.79 -19.34
C SER A 8 -52.24 11.02 -20.75
N GLY A 9 -50.98 10.66 -21.00
CA GLY A 9 -50.39 10.57 -22.34
C GLY A 9 -49.73 9.21 -22.57
N GLU A 10 -50.40 8.35 -23.34
CA GLU A 10 -49.83 7.17 -23.98
C GLU A 10 -48.74 7.58 -25.00
N GLN A 11 -47.63 6.85 -25.06
CA GLN A 11 -46.79 6.84 -26.26
C GLN A 11 -46.53 5.42 -26.75
N THR A 12 -46.94 5.22 -27.99
CA THR A 12 -46.88 4.01 -28.80
C THR A 12 -45.48 3.83 -29.40
N ILE A 13 -45.17 2.56 -29.62
CA ILE A 13 -43.98 1.92 -30.20
C ILE A 13 -43.56 2.51 -31.56
N THR A 14 -42.26 2.72 -31.76
CA THR A 14 -41.62 2.68 -33.08
C THR A 14 -40.47 1.67 -33.11
N SER A 15 -40.64 0.66 -33.94
CA SER A 15 -39.71 -0.43 -34.28
C SER A 15 -38.44 0.06 -34.97
N LEU A 16 -37.29 -0.50 -34.57
CA LEU A 16 -36.00 -0.36 -35.26
C LEU A 16 -35.85 -1.41 -36.37
N PRO A 17 -35.29 -1.08 -37.55
CA PRO A 17 -35.06 -2.05 -38.62
C PRO A 17 -33.79 -2.89 -38.41
N ASN A 18 -33.93 -4.19 -38.65
CA ASN A 18 -32.85 -5.16 -38.83
C ASN A 18 -31.96 -4.79 -40.02
N VAL A 19 -30.65 -4.70 -39.82
CA VAL A 19 -29.66 -4.65 -40.91
C VAL A 19 -28.76 -5.88 -40.82
N VAL A 20 -28.93 -6.77 -41.79
CA VAL A 20 -28.07 -7.92 -42.10
C VAL A 20 -26.92 -7.42 -42.98
N PRO A 21 -25.65 -7.80 -42.75
CA PRO A 21 -24.60 -7.61 -43.75
C PRO A 21 -24.57 -8.81 -44.71
N THR A 22 -24.89 -8.51 -45.96
CA THR A 22 -24.75 -9.39 -47.13
C THR A 22 -23.28 -9.70 -47.41
N VAL A 23 -23.00 -10.99 -47.57
CA VAL A 23 -21.74 -11.55 -48.10
C VAL A 23 -21.66 -11.24 -49.60
N HIS A 24 -20.61 -10.54 -50.04
CA HIS A 24 -20.23 -10.49 -51.45
C HIS A 24 -18.78 -10.91 -51.66
N ARG A 25 -18.68 -12.07 -52.30
CA ARG A 25 -17.50 -12.74 -52.83
C ARG A 25 -17.29 -12.18 -54.24
N GLN A 26 -16.15 -11.57 -54.52
CA GLN A 26 -15.69 -11.36 -55.91
C GLN A 26 -14.29 -11.93 -56.07
N THR A 27 -14.17 -12.74 -57.11
CA THR A 27 -12.98 -13.41 -57.61
C THR A 27 -12.65 -12.79 -58.98
N GLN A 28 -11.38 -12.93 -59.39
CA GLN A 28 -10.79 -12.66 -60.72
C GLN A 28 -10.23 -11.23 -60.93
N THR A 29 -9.10 -10.98 -61.60
CA THR A 29 -8.05 -11.80 -62.25
C THR A 29 -6.82 -10.93 -62.52
N ASN A 30 -5.67 -11.57 -62.68
CA ASN A 30 -4.36 -11.00 -63.05
C ASN A 30 -4.35 -10.22 -64.38
N SER A 31 -3.51 -9.19 -64.46
CA SER A 31 -2.53 -9.05 -65.56
C SER A 31 -1.39 -8.10 -65.17
N ALA A 32 -0.24 -8.33 -65.78
CA ALA A 32 1.10 -7.97 -65.34
C ALA A 32 1.65 -6.69 -66.01
N GLN A 33 2.61 -6.04 -65.33
CA GLN A 33 3.96 -5.65 -65.82
C GLN A 33 4.49 -4.42 -65.07
N GLY A 34 5.78 -4.43 -64.71
CA GLY A 34 6.50 -3.22 -64.32
C GLY A 34 7.50 -3.41 -63.18
N SER A 35 8.68 -3.90 -63.53
CA SER A 35 9.87 -4.07 -62.71
C SER A 35 10.32 -2.82 -61.94
N ASN A 36 10.66 -2.98 -60.66
CA ASN A 36 11.93 -2.49 -60.11
C ASN A 36 12.23 -3.14 -58.75
N GLN A 37 13.29 -3.95 -58.76
CA GLN A 37 13.81 -4.70 -57.62
C GLN A 37 14.42 -3.75 -56.57
N ARG A 38 13.88 -3.80 -55.34
CA ARG A 38 14.61 -3.46 -54.10
C ARG A 38 14.28 -4.53 -53.07
N THR A 39 15.21 -5.45 -52.88
CA THR A 39 15.17 -6.53 -51.88
C THR A 39 15.11 -5.93 -50.47
N LYS A 40 13.92 -5.95 -49.86
CA LYS A 40 13.74 -5.84 -48.41
C LYS A 40 13.41 -7.23 -47.87
N ALA A 41 14.15 -7.66 -46.84
CA ALA A 41 13.97 -8.92 -46.16
C ALA A 41 12.51 -9.12 -45.66
N PRO A 42 11.98 -10.34 -45.68
CA PRO A 42 10.62 -10.62 -45.23
C PRO A 42 10.48 -10.38 -43.72
N ARG A 43 9.57 -9.49 -43.33
CA ARG A 43 9.07 -9.39 -41.96
C ARG A 43 8.30 -10.68 -41.64
N GLN A 44 8.89 -11.52 -40.80
CA GLN A 44 8.15 -12.60 -40.14
C GLN A 44 7.10 -11.98 -39.22
N ASN A 45 5.83 -12.24 -39.52
CA ASN A 45 4.74 -11.99 -38.59
C ASN A 45 4.86 -13.03 -37.46
N ASN A 46 5.56 -12.68 -36.39
CA ASN A 46 5.55 -13.47 -35.16
C ASN A 46 4.16 -13.35 -34.54
N HIS A 47 3.35 -14.37 -34.80
CA HIS A 47 2.16 -14.65 -34.02
C HIS A 47 2.63 -14.88 -32.58
N VAL A 48 2.35 -13.94 -31.69
CA VAL A 48 2.63 -14.07 -30.26
C VAL A 48 1.73 -15.19 -29.75
N GLN A 49 2.28 -16.39 -29.58
CA GLN A 49 1.62 -17.41 -28.80
C GLN A 49 1.38 -16.86 -27.38
N PRO A 50 0.23 -17.12 -26.75
CA PRO A 50 0.04 -16.80 -25.35
C PRO A 50 1.17 -17.49 -24.57
N SER A 51 1.95 -16.70 -23.85
CA SER A 51 3.01 -17.21 -22.98
C SER A 51 2.40 -18.22 -22.02
N GLU A 52 3.01 -19.41 -21.94
CA GLU A 52 2.66 -20.39 -20.92
C GLU A 52 2.62 -19.72 -19.54
N PRO A 53 1.68 -20.10 -18.65
CA PRO A 53 1.63 -19.58 -17.29
C PRO A 53 3.01 -19.75 -16.65
N LEU A 54 3.55 -18.67 -16.07
CA LEU A 54 4.76 -18.74 -15.27
C LEU A 54 4.56 -19.79 -14.17
N GLU A 55 5.27 -20.92 -14.26
CA GLU A 55 5.34 -21.88 -13.16
C GLU A 55 5.99 -21.17 -11.97
N ILE A 56 5.18 -20.83 -10.97
CA ILE A 56 5.65 -20.34 -9.69
C ILE A 56 6.28 -21.53 -8.97
N THR A 57 7.61 -21.58 -8.93
CA THR A 57 8.34 -22.62 -8.19
C THR A 57 8.20 -22.40 -6.68
N GLU A 58 8.12 -23.47 -5.89
CA GLU A 58 8.05 -23.44 -4.41
C GLU A 58 9.13 -22.57 -3.74
N ALA A 59 10.27 -22.35 -4.40
CA ALA A 59 11.35 -21.48 -3.91
C ALA A 59 10.96 -19.98 -3.80
N ASP A 60 9.90 -19.54 -4.49
CA ASP A 60 9.36 -18.18 -4.35
C ASP A 60 8.34 -18.05 -3.19
N ALA A 61 8.00 -19.17 -2.54
CA ALA A 61 7.00 -19.26 -1.47
C ALA A 61 7.63 -19.40 -0.07
N GLU A 62 8.91 -19.05 0.11
CA GLU A 62 9.49 -18.97 1.46
C GLU A 62 8.66 -17.99 2.31
N ALA A 63 8.04 -18.54 3.36
CA ALA A 63 7.37 -17.74 4.37
C ALA A 63 8.40 -16.79 4.98
N VAL A 64 8.13 -15.49 4.89
CA VAL A 64 9.04 -14.49 5.41
C VAL A 64 8.65 -14.28 6.86
N GLN A 65 9.51 -14.58 7.82
CA GLN A 65 9.20 -14.27 9.21
C GLN A 65 9.38 -12.76 9.45
N ARG A 66 8.26 -12.02 9.57
CA ARG A 66 8.22 -10.61 9.95
C ARG A 66 7.07 -10.33 10.91
N ALA A 67 7.38 -10.03 12.16
CA ALA A 67 6.36 -9.37 12.97
C ALA A 67 6.32 -7.87 12.69
N LEU A 68 7.47 -7.22 12.57
CA LEU A 68 7.51 -5.78 12.40
C LEU A 68 8.81 -5.30 11.76
N GLY A 69 8.73 -4.42 10.76
CA GLY A 69 9.83 -3.61 10.24
C GLY A 69 9.42 -2.14 10.22
N MET A 70 10.39 -1.25 10.32
CA MET A 70 10.20 0.20 10.34
C MET A 70 11.03 0.85 9.23
N GLU A 71 10.45 1.85 8.58
CA GLU A 71 11.14 2.74 7.64
C GLU A 71 10.96 4.20 8.12
N LEU A 72 12.05 4.91 8.32
CA LEU A 72 12.08 6.29 8.84
C LEU A 72 12.70 7.20 7.78
N GLU A 73 11.89 7.68 6.84
CA GLU A 73 12.35 8.54 5.75
C GLU A 73 12.56 9.97 6.25
N VAL A 74 13.79 10.50 6.20
CA VAL A 74 14.17 11.82 6.73
C VAL A 74 14.33 12.81 5.57
N PRO A 75 13.29 13.59 5.20
CA PRO A 75 13.27 14.38 3.96
C PRO A 75 14.21 15.60 3.97
N TYR A 76 14.71 16.01 5.14
CA TYR A 76 15.51 17.22 5.29
C TYR A 76 16.99 16.96 5.58
N VAL A 77 17.38 15.68 5.65
CA VAL A 77 18.77 15.29 5.75
C VAL A 77 19.19 14.58 4.49
N PHE A 78 20.26 15.07 3.90
CA PHE A 78 20.76 14.59 2.63
C PHE A 78 22.08 13.86 2.80
N SER A 79 22.23 12.74 2.11
CA SER A 79 23.48 11.99 2.02
C SER A 79 24.16 12.21 0.66
N TRP A 80 25.49 12.21 0.67
CA TRP A 80 26.29 12.23 -0.56
C TRP A 80 27.72 11.73 -0.31
N GLU A 81 28.39 11.34 -1.39
CA GLU A 81 29.80 10.96 -1.40
C GLU A 81 30.63 11.98 -2.22
N PRO A 82 31.83 12.39 -1.76
CA PRO A 82 32.71 13.24 -2.55
C PRO A 82 33.27 12.46 -3.75
N THR A 83 33.18 13.04 -4.93
CA THR A 83 33.90 12.50 -6.10
C THR A 83 35.32 13.05 -6.08
N LEU A 84 36.29 12.29 -5.55
CA LEU A 84 37.69 12.70 -5.54
C LEU A 84 38.22 12.81 -6.98
N LEU A 85 38.61 14.02 -7.38
CA LEU A 85 39.58 14.19 -8.46
C LEU A 85 40.96 14.15 -7.83
N TRP A 86 41.82 13.27 -8.34
CA TRP A 86 43.22 13.24 -7.95
C TRP A 86 43.83 14.64 -8.14
N GLY A 87 44.35 15.25 -7.06
CA GLY A 87 45.30 16.35 -7.15
C GLY A 87 44.93 17.73 -6.58
N GLN A 88 43.77 17.99 -5.97
CA GLN A 88 43.48 19.33 -5.41
C GLN A 88 42.75 19.30 -4.05
N ASN A 89 43.28 20.06 -3.09
CA ASN A 89 43.07 19.87 -1.64
C ASN A 89 42.21 20.97 -0.98
N SER A 90 41.34 21.66 -1.71
CA SER A 90 40.48 22.70 -1.11
C SER A 90 39.12 22.13 -0.70
N ALA A 91 38.70 22.39 0.55
CA ALA A 91 37.38 22.01 1.07
C ALA A 91 36.22 22.58 0.22
N MET A 92 36.42 23.74 -0.42
CA MET A 92 35.45 24.37 -1.33
C MET A 92 35.24 23.62 -2.65
N GLN A 93 36.26 22.96 -3.23
CA GLN A 93 36.05 22.19 -4.47
C GLN A 93 35.37 20.83 -4.22
N LYS A 94 35.52 20.23 -3.03
CA LYS A 94 34.83 18.98 -2.64
C LYS A 94 33.30 19.10 -2.72
N ALA A 95 32.75 20.29 -2.44
CA ALA A 95 31.31 20.56 -2.55
C ALA A 95 30.79 20.62 -4.00
N SER A 96 31.65 20.82 -5.00
CA SER A 96 31.22 21.03 -6.39
C SER A 96 30.87 19.75 -7.15
N ARG A 97 31.31 18.57 -6.66
CA ARG A 97 31.04 17.25 -7.26
C ARG A 97 30.54 16.25 -6.22
N ARG A 98 29.34 16.49 -5.71
CA ARG A 98 28.57 15.56 -4.86
C ARG A 98 27.99 14.44 -5.72
N LYS A 99 28.17 13.20 -5.28
CA LYS A 99 27.51 12.03 -5.85
C LYS A 99 26.41 11.58 -4.88
N ARG A 100 25.16 11.61 -5.34
CA ARG A 100 24.03 11.05 -4.59
C ARG A 100 24.18 9.54 -4.43
N PHE A 101 23.64 8.99 -3.35
CA PHE A 101 23.43 7.54 -3.26
C PHE A 101 22.19 7.14 -4.07
N LYS A 102 22.19 5.92 -4.59
CA LYS A 102 20.98 5.30 -5.14
C LYS A 102 20.10 4.83 -3.99
N LYS A 103 18.79 4.70 -4.22
CA LYS A 103 17.86 4.08 -3.27
C LYS A 103 18.42 2.75 -2.75
N GLY A 104 18.31 2.53 -1.44
CA GLY A 104 18.68 1.26 -0.80
C GLY A 104 20.19 1.04 -0.64
N VAL A 105 21.05 2.01 -0.96
CA VAL A 105 22.49 1.86 -0.74
C VAL A 105 22.80 2.10 0.74
N PRO A 106 23.33 1.10 1.48
CA PRO A 106 23.65 1.26 2.89
C PRO A 106 24.85 2.20 3.08
N ILE A 107 24.72 3.07 4.08
CA ILE A 107 25.71 4.06 4.52
C ILE A 107 26.29 3.62 5.88
N ILE A 108 25.41 3.31 6.83
CA ILE A 108 25.71 2.74 8.15
C ILE A 108 24.87 1.49 8.36
N THR A 109 25.44 0.46 8.96
CA THR A 109 24.72 -0.72 9.45
C THR A 109 24.86 -0.77 10.97
N GLY A 110 23.73 -0.81 11.68
CA GLY A 110 23.68 -1.01 13.12
C GLY A 110 23.04 -2.35 13.48
N THR A 111 22.72 -2.53 14.76
CA THR A 111 22.07 -3.75 15.25
C THR A 111 20.62 -3.77 14.77
N GLY A 112 20.35 -4.53 13.70
CA GLY A 112 18.99 -4.71 13.17
C GLY A 112 18.47 -3.55 12.31
N PHE A 113 19.33 -2.66 11.83
CA PHE A 113 18.92 -1.61 10.88
C PHE A 113 20.07 -1.16 9.98
N GLU A 114 19.70 -0.48 8.90
CA GLU A 114 20.58 0.23 8.00
C GLU A 114 20.15 1.69 7.85
N LEU A 115 21.11 2.61 7.82
CA LEU A 115 20.92 3.95 7.30
C LEU A 115 21.24 3.91 5.81
N GLN A 116 20.26 4.18 4.96
CA GLN A 116 20.38 4.09 3.51
C GLN A 116 20.16 5.46 2.85
N GLY A 117 20.65 5.60 1.62
CA GLY A 117 20.27 6.73 0.76
C GLY A 117 18.93 6.47 0.07
N GLU A 118 18.08 7.50 -0.03
CA GLU A 118 16.77 7.49 -0.69
C GLU A 118 16.78 8.39 -1.95
N ASP A 119 16.11 7.94 -3.02
CA ASP A 119 16.14 8.60 -4.33
C ASP A 119 15.11 9.75 -4.45
N ASP A 120 14.22 9.95 -3.47
CA ASP A 120 13.15 10.97 -3.52
C ASP A 120 13.59 12.42 -3.16
N SER A 121 14.77 12.81 -3.63
CA SER A 121 15.29 14.16 -3.40
C SER A 121 15.02 15.05 -4.62
N ALA A 122 14.41 16.22 -4.39
CA ALA A 122 14.22 17.25 -5.41
C ALA A 122 15.56 17.76 -5.99
N ASN A 123 16.67 17.51 -5.29
CA ASN A 123 18.01 17.86 -5.74
C ASN A 123 18.71 16.65 -6.37
N PRO A 124 19.01 16.65 -7.68
CA PRO A 124 19.62 15.51 -8.36
C PRO A 124 21.05 15.18 -7.91
N LYS A 125 21.63 15.96 -6.98
CA LYS A 125 22.97 15.73 -6.41
C LYS A 125 22.95 15.19 -4.98
N LEU A 126 21.76 15.09 -4.39
CA LEU A 126 21.56 14.68 -3.01
C LEU A 126 20.60 13.49 -2.99
N SER A 127 20.80 12.59 -2.04
CA SER A 127 19.80 11.58 -1.67
C SER A 127 19.23 11.97 -0.33
N ASN A 128 17.93 11.81 -0.10
CA ASN A 128 17.42 11.82 1.28
C ASN A 128 18.08 10.65 2.03
N ILE A 129 17.87 10.56 3.33
CA ILE A 129 18.23 9.36 4.07
C ILE A 129 16.99 8.65 4.59
N GLU A 130 17.11 7.36 4.80
CA GLU A 130 16.11 6.57 5.50
C GLU A 130 16.79 5.59 6.45
N PHE A 131 16.20 5.39 7.63
CA PHE A 131 16.53 4.22 8.45
C PHE A 131 15.58 3.10 8.08
N VAL A 132 16.12 1.94 7.69
CA VAL A 132 15.35 0.74 7.37
C VAL A 132 15.75 -0.34 8.36
N THR A 133 14.80 -0.82 9.15
CA THR A 133 15.08 -1.93 10.07
C THR A 133 14.94 -3.26 9.35
N LYS A 134 15.62 -4.29 9.86
CA LYS A 134 15.21 -5.66 9.56
C LYS A 134 13.79 -5.90 10.13
N ALA A 135 13.21 -7.03 9.76
CA ALA A 135 12.04 -7.52 10.46
C ALA A 135 12.42 -8.08 11.84
N PHE A 136 11.66 -7.71 12.85
CA PHE A 136 11.71 -8.26 14.20
C PHE A 136 10.61 -9.32 14.34
N ASN A 137 10.83 -10.34 15.18
CA ASN A 137 9.83 -11.39 15.45
C ASN A 137 8.80 -10.93 16.48
N ASP A 138 7.59 -11.51 16.49
CA ASP A 138 6.44 -11.14 17.33
C ASP A 138 6.57 -11.81 18.69
N ASN A 139 7.69 -11.59 19.36
CA ASN A 139 7.98 -12.15 20.67
C ASN A 139 8.93 -11.24 21.46
N LEU A 140 9.23 -11.64 22.69
CA LEU A 140 10.04 -10.83 23.60
C LEU A 140 11.45 -10.55 23.04
N ALA A 141 12.06 -11.54 22.39
CA ALA A 141 13.38 -11.37 21.79
C ALA A 141 13.34 -10.35 20.64
N GLY A 142 12.33 -10.42 19.77
CA GLY A 142 12.13 -9.44 18.71
C GLY A 142 11.84 -8.04 19.24
N PHE A 143 11.09 -7.92 20.34
CA PHE A 143 10.87 -6.64 21.03
C PHE A 143 12.19 -6.06 21.58
N ASP A 144 12.99 -6.86 22.27
CA ASP A 144 14.28 -6.43 22.82
C ASP A 144 15.27 -6.03 21.70
N GLU A 145 15.24 -6.73 20.56
CA GLU A 145 16.00 -6.35 19.36
C GLU A 145 15.53 -5.02 18.77
N LEU A 146 14.21 -4.79 18.66
CA LEU A 146 13.64 -3.52 18.21
C LEU A 146 14.07 -2.38 19.13
N VAL A 147 13.96 -2.56 20.45
CA VAL A 147 14.38 -1.56 21.44
C VAL A 147 15.86 -1.21 21.26
N THR A 148 16.71 -2.21 21.04
CA THR A 148 18.14 -2.02 20.80
C THR A 148 18.39 -1.24 19.50
N ALA A 149 17.74 -1.62 18.40
CA ALA A 149 17.85 -0.94 17.11
C ALA A 149 17.43 0.54 17.21
N MET A 150 16.29 0.81 17.86
CA MET A 150 15.78 2.18 18.02
C MET A 150 16.67 3.03 18.94
N ALA A 151 17.30 2.44 19.95
CA ALA A 151 18.27 3.15 20.79
C ALA A 151 19.55 3.53 20.02
N GLU A 152 20.04 2.67 19.13
CA GLU A 152 21.17 3.00 18.26
C GLU A 152 20.81 4.08 17.22
N ILE A 153 19.60 4.03 16.65
CA ILE A 153 19.08 5.08 15.76
C ILE A 153 19.00 6.42 16.51
N ASP A 154 18.53 6.42 17.76
CA ASP A 154 18.48 7.61 18.61
C ASP A 154 19.88 8.21 18.86
N GLN A 155 20.90 7.36 19.08
CA GLN A 155 22.29 7.83 19.20
C GLN A 155 22.79 8.49 17.91
N ILE A 156 22.50 7.91 16.74
CA ILE A 156 22.87 8.48 15.44
C ILE A 156 22.18 9.84 15.25
N THR A 157 20.87 9.91 15.47
CA THR A 157 20.10 11.14 15.28
C THR A 157 20.46 12.24 16.29
N THR A 158 20.79 11.88 17.53
CA THR A 158 21.35 12.79 18.53
C THR A 158 22.70 13.34 18.07
N ALA A 159 23.60 12.48 17.57
CA ALA A 159 24.88 12.93 17.02
C ALA A 159 24.70 13.85 15.80
N MET A 160 23.71 13.57 14.94
CA MET A 160 23.34 14.46 13.84
C MET A 160 22.86 15.82 14.35
N GLY A 161 21.93 15.82 15.31
CA GLY A 161 21.36 17.03 15.92
C GLY A 161 22.36 17.85 16.77
N ALA A 162 23.46 17.26 17.25
CA ALA A 162 24.53 17.99 17.90
C ALA A 162 25.47 18.68 16.90
N ASN A 163 25.77 18.01 15.78
CA ASN A 163 26.67 18.53 14.73
C ASN A 163 26.00 19.60 13.85
N ALA A 164 24.68 19.55 13.74
CA ALA A 164 23.76 20.62 13.38
C ALA A 164 24.24 22.04 13.69
N VAL A 165 24.69 22.24 14.93
CA VAL A 165 25.01 23.56 15.49
C VAL A 165 26.43 23.99 15.12
N ALA A 166 27.28 23.06 14.67
CA ALA A 166 28.72 23.25 14.52
C ALA A 166 29.23 23.25 13.07
N ASN A 167 28.60 22.52 12.14
CA ASN A 167 29.10 22.34 10.76
C ASN A 167 27.98 22.21 9.71
N GLN A 168 28.23 22.63 8.46
CA GLN A 168 27.31 22.44 7.34
C GLN A 168 27.18 20.97 6.88
N PHE A 169 28.15 20.12 7.25
CA PHE A 169 28.19 18.70 6.88
C PHE A 169 28.71 17.86 8.06
N LEU A 170 28.10 16.69 8.26
CA LEU A 170 28.52 15.69 9.23
C LEU A 170 29.21 14.53 8.51
N ASP A 171 30.42 14.21 8.94
CA ASP A 171 31.20 13.07 8.44
C ASP A 171 30.65 11.77 9.03
N VAL A 172 30.24 10.83 8.16
CA VAL A 172 29.67 9.54 8.59
C VAL A 172 30.66 8.72 9.43
N SER A 173 31.97 8.91 9.27
CA SER A 173 32.99 8.21 10.05
C SER A 173 32.91 8.48 11.56
N THR A 174 32.30 9.60 11.97
CA THR A 174 32.18 9.98 13.40
C THR A 174 30.94 9.41 14.08
N LEU A 175 30.02 8.80 13.34
CA LEU A 175 28.76 8.25 13.87
C LEU A 175 28.97 6.87 14.50
N PRO A 176 28.08 6.39 15.40
CA PRO A 176 28.12 5.01 15.88
C PRO A 176 27.72 4.01 14.77
N GLY A 177 27.87 2.70 15.04
CA GLY A 177 27.57 1.61 14.08
C GLY A 177 28.72 1.25 13.13
N THR A 178 28.47 0.31 12.20
CA THR A 178 29.43 -0.10 11.18
C THR A 178 29.31 0.78 9.94
N LYS A 179 30.41 1.36 9.46
CA LYS A 179 30.40 2.34 8.38
C LYS A 179 30.65 1.65 7.06
N VAL A 180 29.59 1.44 6.29
CA VAL A 180 29.68 0.88 4.93
C VAL A 180 30.25 1.91 3.96
N LYS A 181 29.91 3.19 4.18
CA LYS A 181 30.42 4.35 3.41
C LYS A 181 31.10 5.36 4.32
N PRO A 182 32.34 5.08 4.79
CA PRO A 182 33.03 5.98 5.73
C PRO A 182 33.41 7.34 5.14
N THR A 183 33.39 7.48 3.81
CA THR A 183 33.64 8.73 3.08
C THR A 183 32.39 9.57 2.83
N ALA A 184 31.22 9.10 3.28
CA ALA A 184 29.95 9.81 3.09
C ALA A 184 29.80 11.00 4.03
N PHE A 185 29.00 11.97 3.60
CA PHE A 185 28.59 13.12 4.40
C PHE A 185 27.08 13.21 4.50
N LEU A 186 26.60 13.74 5.62
CA LEU A 186 25.21 14.14 5.84
C LEU A 186 25.09 15.67 5.88
N GLU A 187 24.12 16.24 5.16
CA GLU A 187 23.82 17.68 5.05
C GLU A 187 22.40 17.96 5.54
N GLY A 188 22.14 19.14 6.12
CA GLY A 188 20.82 19.50 6.65
C GLY A 188 20.53 18.97 8.06
N ALA A 189 21.57 18.50 8.75
CA ALA A 189 21.48 18.05 10.14
C ALA A 189 21.17 19.19 11.13
N ASP A 190 21.26 20.46 10.70
CA ASP A 190 20.95 21.67 11.48
C ASP A 190 19.48 21.86 11.82
N LYS A 191 18.61 21.10 11.16
CA LYS A 191 17.17 21.10 11.40
C LYS A 191 16.78 20.03 12.42
N PRO A 192 15.65 20.22 13.14
CA PRO A 192 15.05 19.13 13.90
C PRO A 192 14.90 17.90 13.01
N ILE A 193 15.50 16.79 13.43
CA ILE A 193 15.41 15.53 12.71
C ILE A 193 14.00 15.01 12.84
N LYS A 194 13.28 14.96 11.72
CA LYS A 194 11.93 14.43 11.63
C LYS A 194 11.83 13.44 10.47
N ALA A 195 10.99 12.42 10.60
CA ALA A 195 10.83 11.39 9.58
C ALA A 195 9.36 11.14 9.25
N LYS A 196 9.11 10.75 7.99
CA LYS A 196 7.88 10.04 7.63
C LYS A 196 8.04 8.60 8.11
N VAL A 197 7.33 8.25 9.18
CA VAL A 197 7.41 6.91 9.76
C VAL A 197 6.48 5.99 8.98
N GLN A 198 7.02 4.86 8.53
CA GLN A 198 6.28 3.77 7.92
C GLN A 198 6.59 2.48 8.66
N SER A 199 5.66 1.54 8.63
CA SER A 199 5.81 0.25 9.27
C SER A 199 5.28 -0.86 8.37
N THR A 200 6.02 -1.96 8.27
CA THR A 200 5.59 -3.20 7.61
C THR A 200 5.45 -4.29 8.66
N PHE A 201 4.30 -4.96 8.76
CA PHE A 201 4.06 -5.99 9.78
C PHE A 201 3.22 -7.15 9.25
N GLY A 202 3.38 -8.31 9.86
CA GLY A 202 2.52 -9.47 9.67
C GLY A 202 1.32 -9.42 10.62
N LEU A 203 0.12 -9.65 10.09
CA LEU A 203 -1.10 -9.73 10.89
C LEU A 203 -1.90 -10.97 10.52
N ASP A 204 -2.46 -11.66 11.51
CA ASP A 204 -3.44 -12.72 11.27
C ASP A 204 -4.60 -12.14 10.45
N LEU A 205 -4.99 -12.85 9.37
CA LEU A 205 -6.03 -12.34 8.49
C LEU A 205 -7.35 -12.12 9.26
N GLY A 206 -7.65 -12.93 10.28
CA GLY A 206 -8.83 -12.78 11.13
C GLY A 206 -8.80 -11.51 11.98
N ALA A 207 -7.62 -10.99 12.34
CA ALA A 207 -7.45 -9.78 13.15
C ALA A 207 -7.51 -8.46 12.35
N VAL A 208 -7.49 -8.51 11.02
CA VAL A 208 -7.45 -7.29 10.18
C VAL A 208 -8.69 -6.41 10.34
N ALA A 209 -9.88 -6.98 10.46
CA ALA A 209 -11.11 -6.20 10.69
C ALA A 209 -11.01 -5.39 11.98
N THR A 210 -10.57 -6.02 13.08
CA THR A 210 -10.33 -5.36 14.37
C THR A 210 -9.29 -4.26 14.24
N PHE A 211 -8.17 -4.53 13.55
CA PHE A 211 -7.15 -3.53 13.26
C PHE A 211 -7.73 -2.32 12.50
N MET A 212 -8.51 -2.56 11.45
CA MET A 212 -9.14 -1.50 10.65
C MET A 212 -10.11 -0.65 11.49
N GLU A 213 -10.89 -1.30 12.35
CA GLU A 213 -11.82 -0.61 13.25
C GLU A 213 -11.07 0.22 14.30
N GLN A 214 -10.13 -0.38 15.02
CA GLN A 214 -9.43 0.29 16.12
C GLN A 214 -8.51 1.42 15.64
N ILE A 215 -7.91 1.32 14.45
CA ILE A 215 -6.99 2.32 13.89
C ILE A 215 -7.72 3.36 13.02
N PHE A 216 -8.91 3.09 12.49
CA PHE A 216 -9.55 4.03 11.55
C PHE A 216 -11.01 4.38 11.86
N ALA A 217 -11.64 3.79 12.89
CA ALA A 217 -13.02 4.13 13.23
C ALA A 217 -13.13 5.59 13.71
N THR A 218 -14.02 6.34 13.06
CA THR A 218 -14.30 7.73 13.39
C THR A 218 -15.45 7.90 14.39
N ALA A 219 -15.97 6.80 14.97
CA ALA A 219 -17.19 6.84 15.77
C ALA A 219 -16.93 7.30 17.21
N ARG A 220 -17.52 8.46 17.58
CA ARG A 220 -17.71 8.86 18.97
C ARG A 220 -18.75 7.95 19.62
N GLY A 221 -18.29 7.06 20.49
CA GLY A 221 -19.12 6.17 21.30
C GLY A 221 -18.44 4.81 21.44
N GLN A 222 -18.14 4.39 22.67
CA GLN A 222 -17.21 3.31 23.07
C GLN A 222 -15.72 3.57 22.75
N ASN A 223 -15.36 4.16 21.60
CA ASN A 223 -13.96 4.48 21.27
C ASN A 223 -13.36 5.67 22.05
N ALA A 224 -14.16 6.42 22.79
CA ALA A 224 -13.67 7.51 23.65
C ALA A 224 -12.68 7.05 24.76
N ARG A 225 -12.60 5.74 25.04
CA ARG A 225 -11.59 5.14 25.93
C ARG A 225 -10.28 4.74 25.23
N LEU A 226 -10.29 4.61 23.90
CA LEU A 226 -9.14 4.25 23.06
C LEU A 226 -8.48 5.48 22.39
N ASP A 227 -9.08 6.66 22.54
CA ASP A 227 -8.81 7.87 21.74
C ASP A 227 -7.41 8.49 21.92
N ALA A 228 -6.74 8.37 23.07
CA ALA A 228 -5.46 9.07 23.26
C ALA A 228 -4.30 8.33 22.57
N GLY A 229 -4.09 7.03 22.82
CA GLY A 229 -3.04 6.23 22.18
C GLY A 229 -3.30 5.88 20.71
N HIS A 230 -4.56 5.71 20.28
CA HIS A 230 -4.85 5.27 18.90
C HIS A 230 -4.86 6.42 17.88
N SER A 231 -5.19 7.65 18.31
CA SER A 231 -5.18 8.82 17.44
C SER A 231 -3.83 9.01 16.73
N GLU A 232 -2.72 8.66 17.38
CA GLU A 232 -1.36 8.75 16.84
C GLU A 232 -1.02 7.66 15.80
N LEU A 233 -1.78 6.57 15.73
CA LEU A 233 -1.64 5.50 14.73
C LEU A 233 -2.54 5.74 13.50
N THR A 234 -3.61 6.51 13.67
CA THR A 234 -4.61 6.80 12.60
C THR A 234 -4.10 7.75 11.52
N GLY A 235 -2.98 8.43 11.80
CA GLY A 235 -2.59 9.63 11.10
C GLY A 235 -2.24 9.36 9.64
N PHE A 236 -2.90 10.09 8.76
CA PHE A 236 -2.74 9.95 7.32
C PHE A 236 -2.53 11.32 6.72
N ASP A 237 -1.36 11.58 6.12
CA ASP A 237 -0.99 12.92 5.65
C ASP A 237 -2.05 13.50 4.70
N GLU A 238 -2.87 14.42 5.21
CA GLU A 238 -3.93 15.11 4.47
C GLU A 238 -3.41 15.88 3.24
N THR A 239 -2.10 16.15 3.17
CA THR A 239 -1.48 16.81 2.01
C THR A 239 -1.11 15.82 0.90
N LEU A 240 -0.81 14.57 1.26
CA LEU A 240 -0.71 13.42 0.35
C LEU A 240 -2.09 12.78 0.08
N ILE A 241 -3.14 13.17 0.82
CA ILE A 241 -4.54 12.87 0.53
C ILE A 241 -5.33 14.07 0.03
N PRO A 242 -5.47 14.21 -1.29
CA PRO A 242 -6.32 15.27 -1.80
C PRO A 242 -7.77 15.11 -1.36
N GLN A 243 -8.19 16.15 -0.64
CA GLN A 243 -9.54 16.68 -0.48
C GLN A 243 -10.50 15.97 0.49
N ASN A 244 -10.22 14.75 1.00
CA ASN A 244 -11.09 14.18 2.04
C ASN A 244 -10.46 13.06 2.90
N PRO A 245 -9.49 13.36 3.77
CA PRO A 245 -8.93 12.39 4.73
C PRO A 245 -10.02 11.71 5.57
N GLY A 246 -11.03 12.49 5.99
CA GLY A 246 -12.19 11.96 6.70
C GLY A 246 -12.98 10.90 5.92
N PHE A 247 -13.06 10.99 4.59
CA PHE A 247 -13.70 9.94 3.77
C PHE A 247 -12.91 8.65 3.82
N ILE A 248 -11.58 8.71 3.72
CA ILE A 248 -10.73 7.52 3.74
C ILE A 248 -10.80 6.84 5.11
N LEU A 249 -10.62 7.61 6.19
CA LEU A 249 -10.71 7.08 7.56
C LEU A 249 -12.08 6.44 7.81
N ARG A 250 -13.18 7.14 7.49
CA ARG A 250 -14.55 6.57 7.59
C ARG A 250 -14.75 5.32 6.74
N THR A 251 -14.15 5.27 5.55
CA THR A 251 -14.29 4.14 4.64
C THR A 251 -13.54 2.92 5.16
N VAL A 252 -12.30 3.08 5.63
CA VAL A 252 -11.52 1.99 6.22
C VAL A 252 -12.12 1.54 7.55
N GLY A 253 -12.32 2.45 8.49
CA GLY A 253 -12.85 2.13 9.81
C GLY A 253 -14.30 1.62 9.80
N GLY A 254 -15.09 2.01 8.80
CA GLY A 254 -16.46 1.53 8.61
C GLY A 254 -16.61 0.27 7.76
N ALA A 255 -15.52 -0.22 7.13
CA ALA A 255 -15.57 -1.41 6.29
C ALA A 255 -15.88 -2.71 7.08
N PRO A 256 -15.34 -2.95 8.29
CA PRO A 256 -15.69 -4.11 9.11
C PRO A 256 -17.20 -4.27 9.33
N ALA A 257 -17.87 -3.22 9.80
CA ALA A 257 -19.32 -3.24 10.00
C ALA A 257 -20.12 -3.51 8.71
N GLN A 258 -19.63 -3.03 7.57
CA GLN A 258 -20.24 -3.31 6.27
C GLN A 258 -20.02 -4.75 5.81
N ALA A 259 -18.84 -5.33 6.10
CA ALA A 259 -18.56 -6.73 5.84
C ALA A 259 -19.49 -7.63 6.67
N ASP A 260 -19.67 -7.34 7.95
CA ASP A 260 -20.61 -8.05 8.83
C ASP A 260 -22.05 -7.98 8.30
N ALA A 261 -22.52 -6.78 7.96
CA ALA A 261 -23.87 -6.61 7.41
C ALA A 261 -24.06 -7.38 6.09
N ALA A 262 -23.05 -7.39 5.21
CA ALA A 262 -23.08 -8.13 3.94
C ALA A 262 -23.11 -9.64 4.15
N VAL A 263 -22.33 -10.15 5.12
CA VAL A 263 -22.33 -11.56 5.52
C VAL A 263 -23.70 -11.96 6.06
N THR A 264 -24.26 -11.19 7.00
CA THR A 264 -25.60 -11.45 7.56
C THR A 264 -26.66 -11.45 6.46
N ALA A 265 -26.62 -10.48 5.55
CA ALA A 265 -27.56 -10.41 4.43
C ALA A 265 -27.42 -11.61 3.46
N LEU A 266 -26.22 -12.15 3.25
CA LEU A 266 -26.04 -13.36 2.45
C LEU A 266 -26.58 -14.60 3.16
N GLN A 267 -26.31 -14.75 4.46
CA GLN A 267 -26.78 -15.89 5.25
C GLN A 267 -28.30 -15.96 5.35
N LEU A 268 -29.00 -14.81 5.35
CA LEU A 268 -30.46 -14.76 5.30
C LEU A 268 -31.04 -15.19 3.94
N ASP A 269 -30.30 -14.98 2.86
CA ASP A 269 -30.72 -15.31 1.50
C ASP A 269 -30.39 -16.77 1.11
N ASP A 270 -29.41 -17.38 1.77
CA ASP A 270 -28.77 -18.60 1.29
C ASP A 270 -28.30 -19.52 2.43
N ASN A 271 -29.16 -20.49 2.76
CA ASN A 271 -28.90 -21.48 3.82
C ASN A 271 -27.72 -22.42 3.51
N ALA A 272 -27.19 -22.43 2.28
CA ALA A 272 -26.03 -23.26 1.91
C ALA A 272 -24.68 -22.55 2.18
N THR A 273 -24.70 -21.34 2.72
CA THR A 273 -23.49 -20.58 3.04
C THR A 273 -22.69 -21.31 4.14
N PRO A 274 -21.36 -21.52 3.98
CA PRO A 274 -20.55 -22.13 5.02
C PRO A 274 -20.50 -21.25 6.29
N ASN A 275 -20.06 -21.83 7.41
CA ASN A 275 -19.80 -21.04 8.61
C ASN A 275 -18.71 -20.00 8.28
N ILE A 276 -19.01 -18.73 8.56
CA ILE A 276 -18.18 -17.61 8.14
C ILE A 276 -17.15 -17.31 9.21
N THR A 277 -15.88 -17.38 8.82
CA THR A 277 -14.74 -17.15 9.70
C THR A 277 -14.41 -15.66 9.83
N PRO A 278 -13.70 -15.25 10.89
CA PRO A 278 -13.12 -13.91 10.99
C PRO A 278 -12.25 -13.53 9.79
N GLN A 279 -11.50 -14.49 9.23
CA GLN A 279 -10.63 -14.29 8.07
C GLN A 279 -11.41 -13.81 6.85
N LEU A 280 -12.58 -14.41 6.55
CA LEU A 280 -13.41 -13.96 5.43
C LEU A 280 -13.95 -12.55 5.65
N LYS A 281 -14.43 -12.25 6.86
CA LYS A 281 -14.96 -10.91 7.20
C LYS A 281 -13.89 -9.84 7.03
N SER A 282 -12.70 -10.12 7.52
CA SER A 282 -11.52 -9.26 7.40
C SER A 282 -11.06 -9.05 5.95
N LEU A 283 -10.98 -10.12 5.15
CA LEU A 283 -10.68 -10.00 3.73
C LEU A 283 -11.75 -9.19 3.00
N LEU A 284 -13.03 -9.43 3.30
CA LEU A 284 -14.14 -8.66 2.74
C LEU A 284 -14.05 -7.19 3.14
N ALA A 285 -13.73 -6.87 4.39
CA ALA A 285 -13.53 -5.49 4.85
C ALA A 285 -12.42 -4.78 4.07
N LEU A 286 -11.26 -5.44 3.87
CA LEU A 286 -10.19 -4.91 3.02
C LEU A 286 -10.67 -4.64 1.59
N VAL A 287 -11.36 -5.61 0.98
CA VAL A 287 -11.89 -5.47 -0.39
C VAL A 287 -12.90 -4.33 -0.49
N ILE A 288 -13.79 -4.18 0.50
CA ILE A 288 -14.72 -3.05 0.58
C ILE A 288 -13.96 -1.72 0.63
N ALA A 289 -12.95 -1.60 1.49
CA ALA A 289 -12.16 -0.39 1.61
C ALA A 289 -11.50 -0.02 0.27
N TYR A 290 -10.88 -0.98 -0.41
CA TYR A 290 -10.23 -0.75 -1.71
C TYR A 290 -11.23 -0.34 -2.80
N LEU A 291 -12.36 -1.04 -2.91
CA LEU A 291 -13.38 -0.74 -3.91
C LEU A 291 -14.05 0.61 -3.68
N LYS A 292 -14.32 0.97 -2.42
CA LYS A 292 -14.95 2.25 -2.08
C LYS A 292 -14.00 3.42 -2.21
N ILE A 293 -12.75 3.27 -1.79
CA ILE A 293 -11.76 4.34 -1.99
C ILE A 293 -11.45 4.50 -3.48
N GLY A 294 -11.26 3.40 -4.23
CA GLY A 294 -11.05 3.42 -5.67
C GLY A 294 -12.20 4.03 -6.47
N ALA A 295 -13.44 3.92 -5.95
CA ALA A 295 -14.59 4.63 -6.52
C ALA A 295 -14.53 6.15 -6.33
N GLY A 296 -13.72 6.66 -5.39
CA GLY A 296 -13.62 8.08 -5.08
C GLY A 296 -14.80 8.60 -4.23
N ASN A 297 -14.64 9.82 -3.70
CA ASN A 297 -15.69 10.50 -2.94
C ASN A 297 -16.59 11.29 -3.91
N ASN A 298 -17.82 10.84 -4.14
CA ASN A 298 -18.78 11.49 -5.06
C ASN A 298 -18.24 11.70 -6.48
N GLY A 299 -17.47 10.74 -7.01
CA GLY A 299 -16.88 10.82 -8.34
C GLY A 299 -15.62 11.70 -8.44
N ALA A 300 -15.14 12.24 -7.32
CA ALA A 300 -13.85 12.93 -7.30
C ALA A 300 -12.71 11.91 -7.53
N PRO A 301 -11.76 12.21 -8.43
CA PRO A 301 -10.63 11.33 -8.71
C PRO A 301 -9.82 11.02 -7.47
N VAL A 302 -9.34 9.78 -7.41
CA VAL A 302 -8.46 9.37 -6.32
C VAL A 302 -7.07 9.91 -6.63
N VAL A 303 -6.68 10.95 -5.91
CA VAL A 303 -5.38 11.55 -6.13
C VAL A 303 -4.32 10.79 -5.36
N ARG A 304 -3.62 9.92 -6.09
CA ARG A 304 -2.53 9.11 -5.58
C ARG A 304 -1.51 8.96 -6.68
N SER A 305 -0.25 9.16 -6.31
CA SER A 305 0.89 8.77 -7.14
C SER A 305 0.85 7.27 -7.51
N TYR A 306 0.15 6.43 -6.74
CA TYR A 306 0.15 4.97 -6.89
C TYR A 306 -1.22 4.31 -6.60
N ALA A 307 -1.48 3.16 -7.22
CA ALA A 307 -2.79 2.50 -7.18
C ALA A 307 -3.13 1.80 -5.85
N LYS A 308 -2.12 1.38 -5.06
CA LYS A 308 -2.33 0.79 -3.73
C LYS A 308 -2.24 1.76 -2.57
N THR A 309 -1.69 2.97 -2.76
CA THR A 309 -1.71 4.01 -1.73
C THR A 309 -3.11 4.59 -1.48
N ILE A 310 -4.13 4.08 -2.17
CA ILE A 310 -5.52 4.42 -1.91
C ILE A 310 -5.92 4.04 -0.47
N ALA A 311 -5.44 2.91 0.05
CA ALA A 311 -5.87 2.41 1.35
C ALA A 311 -4.80 2.67 2.42
N PRO A 312 -5.22 3.19 3.58
CA PRO A 312 -4.39 3.30 4.76
C PRO A 312 -3.66 2.06 5.22
N VAL A 313 -4.30 0.92 5.02
CA VAL A 313 -3.74 -0.40 5.26
C VAL A 313 -3.35 -0.96 3.91
N MET A 314 -2.08 -0.82 3.55
CA MET A 314 -1.60 -1.29 2.26
C MET A 314 -1.30 -2.78 2.34
N ALA A 315 -2.06 -3.60 1.61
CA ALA A 315 -1.81 -5.03 1.52
C ALA A 315 -0.56 -5.28 0.68
N ARG A 316 0.51 -5.72 1.35
CA ARG A 316 1.78 -6.11 0.74
C ARG A 316 1.74 -7.55 0.24
N THR A 317 0.98 -8.42 0.90
CA THR A 317 0.59 -9.75 0.41
C THR A 317 -0.51 -9.64 -0.64
N ASP A 318 -0.44 -10.45 -1.69
CA ASP A 318 -1.44 -10.49 -2.75
C ASP A 318 -2.83 -10.89 -2.22
N PHE A 319 -3.87 -10.26 -2.76
CA PHE A 319 -5.24 -10.57 -2.35
C PHE A 319 -5.64 -12.02 -2.64
N SER A 320 -5.11 -12.63 -3.71
CA SER A 320 -5.33 -14.05 -3.96
C SER A 320 -4.64 -14.95 -2.93
N ALA A 321 -3.46 -14.57 -2.45
CA ALA A 321 -2.76 -15.28 -1.40
C ALA A 321 -3.51 -15.16 -0.06
N MET A 322 -4.10 -14.00 0.25
CA MET A 322 -4.99 -13.80 1.41
C MET A 322 -6.29 -14.60 1.27
N PHE A 323 -6.88 -14.67 0.07
CA PHE A 323 -8.04 -15.53 -0.20
C PHE A 323 -7.74 -17.01 0.07
N ASN A 324 -6.52 -17.46 -0.25
CA ASN A 324 -6.06 -18.81 0.06
C ASN A 324 -5.68 -19.02 1.53
N MET A 325 -5.75 -18.00 2.40
CA MET A 325 -5.66 -18.16 3.86
C MET A 325 -7.04 -18.46 4.50
N LEU A 326 -8.12 -18.40 3.73
CA LEU A 326 -9.45 -18.78 4.22
C LEU A 326 -9.52 -20.28 4.51
N SER A 327 -10.52 -20.70 5.29
CA SER A 327 -10.77 -22.11 5.54
C SER A 327 -11.11 -22.84 4.22
N ALA A 328 -10.73 -24.12 4.11
CA ALA A 328 -11.01 -24.90 2.89
C ALA A 328 -12.50 -24.89 2.47
N PRO A 329 -13.49 -24.98 3.39
CA PRO A 329 -14.90 -24.82 3.04
C PRO A 329 -15.24 -23.47 2.43
N GLU A 330 -14.71 -22.36 2.96
CA GLU A 330 -14.94 -21.02 2.43
C GLU A 330 -14.27 -20.85 1.07
N THR A 331 -12.99 -21.21 0.94
CA THR A 331 -12.26 -21.14 -0.32
C THR A 331 -12.97 -21.92 -1.42
N GLY A 332 -13.42 -23.15 -1.13
CA GLY A 332 -14.18 -23.97 -2.07
C GLY A 332 -15.52 -23.34 -2.47
N PHE A 333 -16.29 -22.84 -1.51
CA PHE A 333 -17.60 -22.22 -1.76
C PHE A 333 -17.50 -20.92 -2.56
N TYR A 334 -16.53 -20.06 -2.22
CA TYR A 334 -16.41 -18.72 -2.79
C TYR A 334 -15.62 -18.67 -4.10
N SER A 335 -14.76 -19.66 -4.39
CA SER A 335 -14.09 -19.79 -5.70
C SER A 335 -14.96 -20.46 -6.77
N ALA A 336 -15.96 -21.24 -6.36
CA ALA A 336 -16.82 -21.99 -7.27
C ALA A 336 -17.52 -21.12 -8.33
N ASN A 337 -17.77 -21.71 -9.50
CA ASN A 337 -18.49 -21.11 -10.62
C ASN A 337 -17.96 -19.71 -10.99
N ASN A 338 -16.64 -19.59 -11.16
CA ASN A 338 -15.96 -18.32 -11.44
C ASN A 338 -16.28 -17.24 -10.40
N ALA A 339 -16.08 -17.58 -9.12
CA ALA A 339 -16.27 -16.68 -7.99
C ALA A 339 -17.69 -16.08 -7.86
N SER A 340 -18.71 -16.79 -8.34
CA SER A 340 -20.09 -16.26 -8.37
C SER A 340 -20.62 -15.90 -6.98
N ASN A 341 -20.39 -16.77 -5.99
CA ASN A 341 -20.77 -16.54 -4.61
C ASN A 341 -19.97 -15.40 -3.97
N TRP A 342 -18.68 -15.28 -4.29
CA TRP A 342 -17.85 -14.18 -3.80
C TRP A 342 -18.36 -12.83 -4.30
N LYS A 343 -18.67 -12.75 -5.61
CA LYS A 343 -19.29 -11.54 -6.19
C LYS A 343 -20.69 -11.28 -5.64
N LYS A 344 -21.48 -12.31 -5.36
CA LYS A 344 -22.80 -12.19 -4.70
C LYS A 344 -22.65 -11.57 -3.31
N LEU A 345 -21.66 -12.01 -2.53
CA LEU A 345 -21.34 -11.45 -1.21
C LEU A 345 -20.94 -9.96 -1.31
N VAL A 346 -20.01 -9.61 -2.20
CA VAL A 346 -19.58 -8.22 -2.39
C VAL A 346 -20.75 -7.31 -2.81
N LYS A 347 -21.68 -7.81 -3.65
CA LYS A 347 -22.90 -7.07 -4.03
C LYS A 347 -23.87 -6.80 -2.88
N LYS A 348 -23.73 -7.47 -1.74
CA LYS A 348 -24.51 -7.16 -0.53
C LYS A 348 -24.04 -5.88 0.16
N VAL A 349 -22.85 -5.38 -0.17
CA VAL A 349 -22.30 -4.17 0.41
C VAL A 349 -22.95 -2.93 -0.24
N PRO A 350 -23.55 -2.01 0.54
CA PRO A 350 -24.14 -0.79 0.01
C PRO A 350 -23.14 0.02 -0.83
N GLY A 351 -23.53 0.35 -2.06
CA GLY A 351 -22.70 1.08 -3.03
C GLY A 351 -21.84 0.21 -3.95
N LEU A 352 -21.83 -1.11 -3.77
CA LEU A 352 -21.07 -2.07 -4.60
C LEU A 352 -21.98 -3.01 -5.42
N ASN A 353 -23.19 -2.57 -5.73
CA ASN A 353 -24.19 -3.35 -6.47
C ASN A 353 -23.76 -3.59 -7.94
N ASP A 354 -23.10 -2.60 -8.54
CA ASP A 354 -22.54 -2.68 -9.89
C ASP A 354 -21.05 -3.00 -9.84
N LEU A 355 -20.72 -4.24 -10.19
CA LEU A 355 -19.35 -4.73 -10.27
C LEU A 355 -18.74 -4.56 -11.67
N THR A 356 -19.50 -4.06 -12.64
CA THR A 356 -18.99 -3.81 -14.00
C THR A 356 -18.13 -2.54 -14.06
N LEU A 357 -18.28 -1.66 -13.07
CA LEU A 357 -17.46 -0.46 -12.92
C LEU A 357 -15.97 -0.81 -12.76
N PRO A 358 -15.05 0.11 -13.12
CA PRO A 358 -13.64 -0.03 -12.80
C PRO A 358 -13.40 -0.12 -11.28
N VAL A 359 -12.30 -0.76 -10.88
CA VAL A 359 -11.81 -0.71 -9.49
C VAL A 359 -11.50 0.75 -9.12
N TYR A 360 -10.88 1.49 -10.03
CA TYR A 360 -10.56 2.90 -9.92
C TYR A 360 -11.56 3.76 -10.71
N ALA A 361 -12.85 3.68 -10.38
CA ALA A 361 -13.92 4.29 -11.19
C ALA A 361 -13.79 5.82 -11.38
N SER A 362 -13.09 6.51 -10.47
CA SER A 362 -12.81 7.95 -10.62
C SER A 362 -11.43 8.26 -11.22
N GLY A 363 -10.69 7.24 -11.67
CA GLY A 363 -9.32 7.37 -12.16
C GLY A 363 -8.28 7.61 -11.05
N ILE A 364 -7.00 7.61 -11.42
CA ILE A 364 -5.86 7.83 -10.52
C ILE A 364 -5.11 9.08 -10.96
N GLN A 365 -4.78 9.98 -10.05
CA GLN A 365 -4.00 11.17 -10.40
C GLN A 365 -2.56 11.09 -9.87
N ILE A 366 -1.60 10.93 -10.79
CA ILE A 366 -0.22 10.49 -10.51
C ILE A 366 0.71 11.64 -10.06
N THR A 367 0.45 12.90 -10.42
CA THR A 367 1.35 14.03 -10.09
C THR A 367 0.62 15.29 -9.67
N GLN A 368 1.33 16.11 -8.88
CA GLN A 368 1.01 17.51 -8.62
C GLN A 368 1.89 18.39 -9.54
N PRO A 369 1.37 19.44 -10.19
CA PRO A 369 0.00 19.95 -10.11
C PRO A 369 -1.03 19.14 -10.94
N VAL A 370 -2.29 19.26 -10.53
CA VAL A 370 -3.51 18.47 -10.83
C VAL A 370 -4.02 18.49 -12.28
N SER A 371 -3.14 18.38 -13.29
CA SER A 371 -3.58 18.61 -14.67
C SER A 371 -4.15 17.39 -15.41
N LYS A 372 -3.92 16.15 -14.94
CA LYS A 372 -4.38 14.93 -15.66
C LYS A 372 -4.80 13.81 -14.72
N VAL A 373 -6.06 13.39 -14.82
CA VAL A 373 -6.56 12.12 -14.29
C VAL A 373 -6.13 11.00 -15.25
N ASP A 374 -5.47 9.98 -14.71
CA ASP A 374 -5.03 8.81 -15.46
C ASP A 374 -6.10 7.70 -15.37
N HIS A 375 -6.67 7.39 -16.53
CA HIS A 375 -7.70 6.35 -16.74
C HIS A 375 -7.12 5.04 -17.30
N SER A 376 -5.81 4.89 -17.33
CA SER A 376 -5.16 3.65 -17.78
C SER A 376 -5.46 2.42 -16.94
N MET A 377 -6.03 2.61 -15.75
CA MET A 377 -6.43 1.51 -14.89
C MET A 377 -7.89 1.11 -15.07
N ASP A 378 -8.62 1.75 -15.99
CA ASP A 378 -10.04 1.50 -16.22
C ASP A 378 -10.33 0.11 -16.81
N SER A 379 -9.33 -0.55 -17.40
CA SER A 379 -9.45 -1.93 -17.88
C SER A 379 -9.61 -2.96 -16.77
N LEU A 380 -9.18 -2.63 -15.55
CA LEU A 380 -9.41 -3.48 -14.38
C LEU A 380 -10.78 -3.15 -13.76
N ASN A 381 -11.80 -3.89 -14.18
CA ASN A 381 -13.11 -3.86 -13.52
C ASN A 381 -13.20 -4.76 -12.29
N ARG A 382 -14.20 -4.51 -11.45
CA ARG A 382 -14.37 -5.22 -10.17
C ARG A 382 -14.68 -6.70 -10.38
N VAL A 383 -15.43 -7.07 -11.42
CA VAL A 383 -15.67 -8.48 -11.76
C VAL A 383 -14.36 -9.22 -12.02
N LEU A 384 -13.48 -8.65 -12.85
CA LEU A 384 -12.19 -9.24 -13.21
C LEU A 384 -11.31 -9.40 -11.97
N TRP A 385 -11.20 -8.35 -11.15
CA TRP A 385 -10.37 -8.40 -9.94
C TRP A 385 -10.88 -9.44 -8.93
N LEU A 386 -12.18 -9.45 -8.63
CA LEU A 386 -12.78 -10.39 -7.68
C LEU A 386 -12.72 -11.84 -8.17
N SER A 387 -12.92 -12.06 -9.48
CA SER A 387 -12.75 -13.38 -10.09
C SER A 387 -11.30 -13.85 -10.04
N GLY A 388 -10.35 -12.97 -10.38
CA GLY A 388 -8.93 -13.27 -10.31
C GLY A 388 -8.50 -13.67 -8.92
N MET A 389 -8.89 -12.90 -7.91
CA MET A 389 -8.55 -13.15 -6.50
C MET A 389 -8.88 -14.59 -6.09
N ALA A 390 -10.10 -15.04 -6.38
CA ALA A 390 -10.56 -16.38 -6.05
C ALA A 390 -9.99 -17.48 -6.96
N GLN A 391 -9.35 -17.11 -8.07
CA GLN A 391 -8.66 -17.99 -9.02
C GLN A 391 -7.13 -18.01 -8.85
N GLY A 392 -6.62 -17.38 -7.79
CA GLY A 392 -5.18 -17.34 -7.51
C GLY A 392 -4.44 -16.14 -8.13
N VAL A 393 -5.11 -15.23 -8.82
CA VAL A 393 -4.50 -14.10 -9.52
C VAL A 393 -4.90 -12.76 -8.89
N ASP A 394 -3.95 -12.02 -8.31
CA ASP A 394 -4.20 -10.64 -7.90
C ASP A 394 -3.86 -9.66 -9.03
N TYR A 395 -4.90 -9.18 -9.72
CA TYR A 395 -4.76 -8.17 -10.78
C TYR A 395 -4.35 -6.78 -10.26
N LEU A 396 -4.34 -6.54 -8.94
CA LEU A 396 -3.71 -5.39 -8.31
C LEU A 396 -2.22 -5.64 -8.02
N THR A 397 -1.52 -6.29 -8.96
CA THR A 397 -0.06 -6.43 -8.93
C THR A 397 0.56 -5.81 -10.17
N GLN A 398 1.80 -5.31 -10.07
CA GLN A 398 2.52 -4.83 -11.25
C GLN A 398 2.63 -5.92 -12.32
N TYR A 399 2.78 -7.17 -11.87
CA TYR A 399 2.97 -8.32 -12.74
C TYR A 399 1.71 -8.74 -13.44
N GLU A 400 0.52 -8.61 -12.83
CA GLU A 400 -0.73 -9.14 -13.39
C GLU A 400 -1.71 -8.11 -13.93
N PHE A 401 -1.43 -6.82 -13.81
CA PHE A 401 -2.34 -5.77 -14.29
C PHE A 401 -2.73 -5.98 -15.78
N PRO A 402 -4.01 -5.88 -16.20
CA PRO A 402 -4.44 -6.26 -17.55
C PRO A 402 -3.75 -5.52 -18.71
N ASP A 403 -3.38 -4.25 -18.53
CA ASP A 403 -2.80 -3.39 -19.58
C ASP A 403 -1.28 -3.15 -19.43
N LYS A 404 -0.51 -4.21 -19.15
CA LYS A 404 0.95 -4.20 -18.88
C LYS A 404 1.83 -3.43 -19.89
N LYS A 405 1.32 -3.08 -21.08
CA LYS A 405 2.11 -2.76 -22.27
C LYS A 405 2.98 -1.49 -22.21
N GLN A 406 2.88 -0.58 -21.23
CA GLN A 406 3.59 0.72 -21.30
C GLN A 406 4.04 1.38 -19.99
N ARG A 407 4.08 0.73 -18.82
CA ARG A 407 4.20 1.49 -17.55
C ARG A 407 5.41 1.18 -16.67
N LYS A 408 5.96 2.29 -16.17
CA LYS A 408 6.84 2.42 -14.99
C LYS A 408 6.27 1.58 -13.85
N GLU A 409 7.14 1.04 -13.00
CA GLU A 409 6.77 0.30 -11.79
C GLU A 409 5.50 0.89 -11.16
N ILE A 410 4.47 0.05 -10.98
CA ILE A 410 3.36 0.45 -10.13
C ILE A 410 3.87 0.22 -8.71
N GLU A 411 4.69 1.16 -8.22
CA GLU A 411 5.34 1.06 -6.92
C GLU A 411 4.28 0.79 -5.84
N GLY A 412 4.61 -0.11 -4.91
CA GLY A 412 3.71 -0.53 -3.84
C GLY A 412 2.70 -1.61 -4.21
N LEU A 413 2.72 -2.18 -5.42
CA LEU A 413 1.87 -3.32 -5.74
C LEU A 413 2.51 -4.66 -5.41
N GLY A 414 2.09 -5.29 -4.30
CA GLY A 414 2.30 -6.73 -4.08
C GLY A 414 3.74 -7.17 -4.33
N GLY A 415 4.72 -6.35 -3.89
CA GLY A 415 6.14 -6.63 -4.14
C GLY A 415 6.58 -7.97 -3.55
N TYR A 416 5.74 -8.53 -2.68
CA TYR A 416 5.90 -9.82 -2.02
C TYR A 416 5.14 -10.95 -2.72
N LYS A 417 4.31 -10.68 -3.73
CA LYS A 417 3.52 -11.68 -4.46
C LYS A 417 2.73 -12.59 -3.49
N SER A 418 2.93 -13.90 -3.62
CA SER A 418 2.39 -14.94 -2.75
C SER A 418 3.04 -15.04 -1.37
N LYS A 419 4.07 -14.24 -1.06
CA LYS A 419 4.75 -14.32 0.24
C LYS A 419 3.83 -13.87 1.36
N LYS A 420 3.93 -14.62 2.45
CA LYS A 420 3.14 -14.50 3.66
C LYS A 420 4.10 -14.40 4.83
N ASP A 421 3.56 -13.91 5.93
CA ASP A 421 4.25 -13.93 7.20
C ASP A 421 4.14 -15.28 7.92
N THR A 422 5.08 -15.57 8.81
CA THR A 422 4.97 -16.67 9.78
C THR A 422 4.72 -16.08 11.16
N LEU A 423 3.53 -16.33 11.71
CA LEU A 423 3.16 -15.85 13.05
C LEU A 423 3.59 -16.87 14.11
N ALA A 424 4.29 -16.42 15.15
CA ALA A 424 4.76 -17.31 16.22
C ALA A 424 3.60 -17.82 17.09
N ALA A 425 2.59 -16.97 17.32
CA ALA A 425 1.46 -17.19 18.24
C ALA A 425 0.57 -18.39 17.88
N SER A 426 0.34 -18.62 16.58
CA SER A 426 -0.74 -19.46 16.08
C SER A 426 -0.29 -20.87 15.69
N GLY A 427 0.81 -21.36 16.30
CA GLY A 427 1.36 -22.68 15.96
C GLY A 427 1.95 -22.75 14.55
N GLY A 428 2.50 -21.63 14.05
CA GLY A 428 3.00 -21.50 12.68
C GLY A 428 1.95 -21.05 11.67
N GLY A 429 0.92 -20.32 12.10
CA GLY A 429 -0.08 -19.75 11.20
C GLY A 429 0.53 -18.69 10.27
N GLN A 430 -0.11 -18.50 9.12
CA GLN A 430 0.34 -17.55 8.10
C GLN A 430 -0.32 -16.18 8.32
N GLY A 431 0.50 -15.12 8.39
CA GLY A 431 0.05 -13.74 8.45
C GLY A 431 -0.01 -13.09 7.07
N ALA A 432 -0.96 -12.19 6.86
CA ALA A 432 -0.90 -11.25 5.75
C ALA A 432 0.04 -10.10 6.10
N ILE A 433 0.87 -9.69 5.15
CA ILE A 433 1.81 -8.58 5.35
C ILE A 433 1.11 -7.29 4.95
N PHE A 434 1.14 -6.32 5.86
CA PHE A 434 0.60 -4.98 5.68
C PHE A 434 1.68 -3.92 5.82
N GLU A 435 1.43 -2.76 5.25
CA GLU A 435 2.26 -1.58 5.41
C GLU A 435 1.38 -0.38 5.81
N LEU A 436 1.72 0.25 6.92
CA LEU A 436 1.22 1.56 7.33
C LEU A 436 2.17 2.62 6.79
N ARG A 437 1.68 3.46 5.88
CA ARG A 437 2.45 4.58 5.32
C ARG A 437 2.05 5.90 5.93
N ALA A 438 3.02 6.80 6.04
CA ALA A 438 2.82 8.20 6.38
C ALA A 438 1.95 8.36 7.64
N MET A 439 2.28 7.57 8.67
CA MET A 439 1.66 7.72 9.99
C MET A 439 1.76 9.21 10.38
N MET A 440 0.69 9.78 10.92
CA MET A 440 0.73 11.14 11.46
C MET A 440 0.51 11.13 12.94
N LYS A 441 1.24 12.02 13.60
CA LYS A 441 0.91 12.43 14.94
C LYS A 441 -0.49 13.03 14.96
N ALA A 442 -1.33 12.58 15.91
CA ALA A 442 -2.55 13.28 16.24
C ALA A 442 -2.19 14.70 16.64
N VAL A 443 -2.59 15.65 15.81
CA VAL A 443 -2.33 17.06 16.08
C VAL A 443 -3.45 17.54 16.99
N ASP A 444 -3.09 18.13 18.14
CA ASP A 444 -4.05 18.92 18.90
C ASP A 444 -4.75 19.87 17.92
N PRO A 445 -6.09 19.84 17.79
CA PRO A 445 -6.81 20.66 16.82
C PRO A 445 -6.54 22.17 16.98
N ASN A 446 -5.98 22.60 18.11
CA ASN A 446 -5.58 23.98 18.38
C ASN A 446 -4.13 24.30 17.94
N VAL A 447 -3.33 23.30 17.57
CA VAL A 447 -1.95 23.47 17.11
C VAL A 447 -1.90 23.49 15.58
N THR A 448 -1.52 24.64 15.02
CA THR A 448 -1.28 24.73 13.58
C THR A 448 0.10 24.18 13.24
N ILE A 449 0.16 22.97 12.68
CA ILE A 449 1.40 22.42 12.11
C ILE A 449 1.56 22.94 10.66
N PRO A 450 2.74 23.49 10.30
CA PRO A 450 3.04 23.88 8.92
C PRO A 450 2.78 22.71 7.96
N ALA A 451 2.21 22.99 6.78
CA ALA A 451 1.87 21.93 5.82
C ALA A 451 3.05 21.01 5.47
N ALA A 452 4.27 21.55 5.39
CA ALA A 452 5.50 20.80 5.12
C ALA A 452 5.98 19.90 6.27
N GLU A 453 5.38 20.02 7.47
CA GLU A 453 5.73 19.22 8.65
C GLU A 453 4.65 18.20 9.03
N ARG A 454 3.52 18.18 8.32
CA ARG A 454 2.46 17.20 8.56
C ARG A 454 2.98 15.80 8.22
N GLY A 455 2.65 14.82 9.06
CA GLY A 455 3.11 13.44 8.90
C GLY A 455 4.60 13.21 9.21
N LEU A 456 5.29 14.20 9.79
CA LEU A 456 6.67 14.02 10.24
C LEU A 456 6.73 13.89 11.77
N TYR A 457 7.30 12.79 12.26
CA TYR A 457 7.56 12.60 13.70
C TYR A 457 8.96 13.09 14.07
N PRO A 458 9.13 13.80 15.20
CA PRO A 458 10.44 14.09 15.76
C PRO A 458 11.20 12.81 16.13
N ALA A 459 12.53 12.81 15.97
CA ALA A 459 13.38 11.65 16.29
C ALA A 459 13.16 11.07 17.70
N ALA A 460 12.95 11.94 18.69
CA ALA A 460 12.69 11.56 20.07
C ALA A 460 11.42 10.70 20.27
N GLU A 461 10.51 10.68 19.31
CA GLU A 461 9.23 9.94 19.38
C GLU A 461 9.29 8.60 18.62
N TRP A 462 10.29 8.37 17.77
CA TRP A 462 10.32 7.20 16.88
C TRP A 462 10.37 5.88 17.67
N ALA A 463 11.20 5.83 18.71
CA ALA A 463 11.37 4.62 19.51
C ALA A 463 10.08 4.22 20.24
N ASP A 464 9.34 5.19 20.77
CA ASP A 464 8.08 4.95 21.47
C ASP A 464 6.98 4.50 20.50
N LEU A 465 6.86 5.18 19.35
CA LEU A 465 5.93 4.80 18.29
C LEU A 465 6.20 3.38 17.78
N ALA A 466 7.46 3.01 17.52
CA ALA A 466 7.83 1.68 17.06
C ALA A 466 7.44 0.59 18.08
N LYS A 467 7.69 0.83 19.37
CA LYS A 467 7.28 -0.09 20.46
C LYS A 467 5.77 -0.24 20.53
N ARG A 468 5.02 0.86 20.40
CA ARG A 468 3.55 0.83 20.43
C ARG A 468 2.99 0.02 19.27
N ILE A 469 3.49 0.20 18.05
CA ILE A 469 3.08 -0.60 16.88
C ILE A 469 3.42 -2.09 17.10
N PHE A 470 4.63 -2.38 17.62
CA PHE A 470 5.01 -3.75 17.95
C PHE A 470 4.02 -4.39 18.93
N MET A 471 3.79 -3.75 20.08
CA MET A 471 2.89 -4.29 21.10
C MET A 471 1.47 -4.45 20.55
N TYR A 472 0.99 -3.47 19.80
CA TYR A 472 -0.35 -3.51 19.21
C TYR A 472 -0.52 -4.69 18.25
N THR A 473 0.41 -4.86 17.30
CA THR A 473 0.40 -5.99 16.36
C THR A 473 0.59 -7.33 17.08
N TYR A 474 1.43 -7.38 18.12
CA TYR A 474 1.60 -8.55 18.98
C TYR A 474 0.28 -8.97 19.62
N HIS A 475 -0.41 -8.07 20.32
CA HIS A 475 -1.68 -8.38 20.99
C HIS A 475 -2.78 -8.80 20.02
N LEU A 476 -2.85 -8.19 18.84
CA LEU A 476 -3.79 -8.61 17.79
C LEU A 476 -3.51 -10.04 17.32
N ASN A 477 -2.25 -10.40 17.12
CA ASN A 477 -1.86 -11.74 16.66
C ASN A 477 -2.02 -12.83 17.75
N HIS A 478 -1.99 -12.44 19.02
CA HIS A 478 -2.07 -13.37 20.16
C HIS A 478 -3.46 -13.45 20.79
N GLY A 479 -4.47 -12.78 20.20
CA GLY A 479 -5.86 -12.86 20.65
C GLY A 479 -6.21 -12.00 21.87
N ASP A 480 -5.31 -11.10 22.25
CA ASP A 480 -5.40 -10.23 23.41
C ASP A 480 -5.68 -8.76 23.01
N ALA A 481 -6.38 -8.56 21.88
CA ALA A 481 -6.64 -7.23 21.33
C ALA A 481 -7.36 -6.28 22.30
N ASP A 482 -8.17 -6.82 23.22
CA ASP A 482 -8.91 -6.06 24.23
C ASP A 482 -8.04 -5.60 25.41
N THR A 483 -6.84 -6.15 25.58
CA THR A 483 -5.94 -5.79 26.69
C THR A 483 -4.91 -4.72 26.31
N TYR A 484 -4.84 -4.33 25.03
CA TYR A 484 -3.99 -3.22 24.61
C TYR A 484 -4.52 -1.90 25.18
N GLY A 485 -3.89 -1.43 26.26
CA GLY A 485 -4.00 -0.07 26.77
C GLY A 485 -2.69 0.68 26.58
N GLU A 486 -2.70 2.00 26.80
CA GLU A 486 -1.50 2.86 26.75
C GLU A 486 -0.35 2.41 27.68
N ASN A 487 -0.63 1.49 28.60
CA ASN A 487 0.32 0.91 29.53
C ASN A 487 0.83 -0.48 29.12
N ALA A 488 0.58 -0.94 27.88
CA ALA A 488 1.15 -2.21 27.42
C ALA A 488 2.68 -2.15 27.52
N THR A 489 3.26 -3.04 28.32
CA THR A 489 4.67 -3.09 28.66
C THR A 489 5.31 -4.38 28.15
N ARG A 490 6.64 -4.42 28.22
CA ARG A 490 7.44 -5.64 28.02
C ARG A 490 6.94 -6.84 28.83
N ASN A 491 6.33 -6.61 30.00
CA ASN A 491 5.81 -7.69 30.85
C ASN A 491 4.56 -8.37 30.26
N ASP A 492 3.85 -7.72 29.33
CA ASP A 492 2.65 -8.30 28.71
C ASP A 492 2.99 -9.30 27.58
N ILE A 493 4.26 -9.39 27.19
CA ILE A 493 4.77 -10.41 26.25
C ILE A 493 5.16 -11.70 26.99
N VAL A 494 5.48 -11.61 28.30
CA VAL A 494 5.96 -12.72 29.14
C VAL A 494 4.78 -13.51 29.69
#